data_AF-L5NXC4-F1
#
_entry.id   AF-L5NXC4-F1
#
_cell.length_a   1.000
_cell.length_b   1.000
_cell.length_c   1.000
_cell.angle_alpha   90.00
_cell.angle_beta   90.00
_cell.angle_gamma   90.00
#
_symmetry.space_group_name_H-M   'P 1'
#
loop_
_entity.id
_entity.type
_entity.pdbx_description
1 polymer ?
#
loop_
_entity_poly.entity_id
_entity_poly.type
_entity_poly.pdbx_seq_one_letter_code
_entity_poly.pdbx_strand_id
1 'polypeptide(L)'
;MSERTAGEGTRLTLDLWHPNCWAIESTSEYDGGILAHAIYDAPAAGVERSNGLFTAYGESLDEVETLLDAIADSELTGEVLELQERFDSRGKHVAPGPVAREFFLEYDPSDMMCPELLKQGFVHSAPTQIENGRERWEVWFAGAREEIQPRIETVMDETGAEIRVASISTSEGAEPER
;
A
#
# COMPACT_ATOMS: atom_id res chain seq x y z
N MET A 1 -13.31 5.95 -37.38
CA MET A 1 -13.49 4.70 -36.61
C MET A 1 -12.22 4.57 -35.78
N SER A 2 -12.23 5.04 -34.53
CA SER A 2 -11.05 4.94 -33.66
C SER A 2 -11.06 3.56 -33.02
N GLU A 3 -10.08 2.75 -33.38
CA GLU A 3 -9.75 1.50 -32.72
C GLU A 3 -9.34 1.84 -31.28
N ARG A 4 -10.14 1.41 -30.31
CA ARG A 4 -9.73 1.39 -28.90
C ARG A 4 -8.81 0.19 -28.75
N THR A 5 -7.51 0.42 -28.72
CA THR A 5 -6.52 -0.60 -28.36
C THR A 5 -6.87 -1.12 -26.97
N ALA A 6 -7.03 -2.43 -26.82
CA ALA A 6 -7.12 -3.08 -25.52
C ALA A 6 -5.86 -2.71 -24.71
N GLY A 7 -6.05 -2.26 -23.47
CA GLY A 7 -5.09 -1.45 -22.72
C GLY A 7 -3.67 -2.01 -22.66
N GLU A 8 -2.75 -1.36 -23.37
CA GLU A 8 -1.32 -1.47 -23.15
C GLU A 8 -1.01 -0.75 -21.83
N GLY A 9 -0.68 -1.51 -20.78
CA GLY A 9 -0.17 -0.92 -19.55
C GLY A 9 0.75 -1.88 -18.82
N THR A 10 1.62 -1.31 -18.00
CA THR A 10 2.74 -2.04 -17.41
C THR A 10 2.45 -2.33 -15.94
N ARG A 11 2.56 -3.61 -15.52
CA ARG A 11 2.46 -3.96 -14.11
C ARG A 11 3.83 -3.84 -13.44
N LEU A 12 3.87 -3.20 -12.29
CA LEU A 12 5.09 -2.88 -11.57
C LEU A 12 4.97 -3.32 -10.12
N THR A 13 6.09 -3.74 -9.55
CA THR A 13 6.27 -3.75 -8.10
C THR A 13 7.18 -2.59 -7.75
N LEU A 14 6.66 -1.66 -6.96
CA LEU A 14 7.45 -0.59 -6.38
C LEU A 14 7.83 -0.97 -4.96
N ASP A 15 9.01 -0.53 -4.56
CA ASP A 15 9.52 -0.64 -3.21
C ASP A 15 9.91 0.77 -2.75
N LEU A 16 9.20 1.27 -1.75
CA LEU A 16 9.17 2.67 -1.41
C LEU A 16 9.31 2.95 0.08
N TRP A 17 9.85 4.13 0.35
CA TRP A 17 9.94 4.75 1.66
C TRP A 17 9.49 6.21 1.51
N HIS A 18 8.75 6.73 2.48
CA HIS A 18 8.40 8.14 2.56
C HIS A 18 8.34 8.61 4.01
N PRO A 19 8.54 9.91 4.28
CA PRO A 19 8.45 10.45 5.63
C PRO A 19 7.01 10.39 6.15
N ASN A 20 6.87 10.48 7.49
CA ASN A 20 5.60 10.57 8.21
C ASN A 20 4.65 9.39 7.96
N CYS A 21 5.18 8.20 7.65
CA CYS A 21 4.36 7.00 7.55
C CYS A 21 4.44 6.19 8.84
N TRP A 22 3.36 6.18 9.60
CA TRP A 22 3.26 5.39 10.83
C TRP A 22 3.60 3.91 10.59
N ALA A 23 3.17 3.33 9.47
CA ALA A 23 3.40 1.91 9.19
C ALA A 23 4.88 1.61 8.92
N ILE A 24 5.58 2.51 8.21
CA ILE A 24 7.03 2.43 8.03
C ILE A 24 7.74 2.58 9.37
N GLU A 25 7.37 3.59 10.18
CA GLU A 25 8.02 3.82 11.47
C GLU A 25 7.87 2.61 12.39
N SER A 26 6.66 2.09 12.56
CA SER A 26 6.40 0.92 13.41
C SER A 26 7.14 -0.34 12.92
N THR A 27 7.09 -0.65 11.62
CA THR A 27 7.76 -1.85 11.07
C THR A 27 9.27 -1.70 10.89
N SER A 28 9.83 -0.51 11.12
CA SER A 28 11.28 -0.30 11.15
C SER A 28 11.89 -0.60 12.51
N GLU A 29 11.11 -0.43 13.58
CA GLU A 29 11.54 -0.62 14.96
C GLU A 29 11.15 -2.01 15.50
N TYR A 30 10.02 -2.56 15.05
CA TYR A 30 9.48 -3.83 15.52
C TYR A 30 9.38 -4.86 14.40
N ASP A 31 9.58 -6.12 14.77
CA ASP A 31 9.36 -7.26 13.89
C ASP A 31 7.87 -7.37 13.51
N GLY A 32 7.62 -8.00 12.36
CA GLY A 32 6.28 -8.17 11.79
C GLY A 32 6.01 -7.23 10.62
N GLY A 33 4.77 -7.23 10.16
CA GLY A 33 4.36 -6.50 8.98
C GLY A 33 2.90 -6.07 9.01
N ILE A 34 2.59 -5.16 8.10
CA ILE A 34 1.25 -4.59 7.93
C ILE A 34 0.80 -4.83 6.49
N LEU A 35 -0.44 -5.27 6.32
CA LEU A 35 -1.15 -5.19 5.05
C LEU A 35 -2.15 -4.04 5.11
N ALA A 36 -2.01 -3.08 4.22
CA ALA A 36 -2.99 -2.03 4.02
C ALA A 36 -4.03 -2.47 2.99
N HIS A 37 -5.24 -2.77 3.46
CA HIS A 37 -6.36 -3.12 2.58
C HIS A 37 -6.93 -1.85 2.00
N ALA A 38 -7.13 -1.84 0.69
CA ALA A 38 -7.70 -0.72 -0.03
C ALA A 38 -9.17 -0.49 0.37
N ILE A 39 -9.40 0.20 1.49
CA ILE A 39 -10.70 0.82 1.80
C ILE A 39 -10.49 2.32 1.64
N TYR A 40 -10.78 2.79 0.42
CA TYR A 40 -10.79 4.21 0.08
C TYR A 40 -12.22 4.72 0.24
N ASP A 41 -12.53 5.35 1.36
CA ASP A 41 -13.35 6.55 1.24
C ASP A 41 -12.37 7.66 0.85
N ALA A 42 -12.43 8.09 -0.42
CA ALA A 42 -11.75 9.31 -0.81
C ALA A 42 -12.20 10.38 0.18
N PRO A 43 -11.29 11.02 0.94
CA PRO A 43 -11.70 12.02 1.91
C PRO A 43 -12.55 13.05 1.18
N ALA A 44 -13.81 13.19 1.59
CA ALA A 44 -14.60 14.32 1.16
C ALA A 44 -13.80 15.58 1.49
N ALA A 45 -13.77 16.57 0.59
CA ALA A 45 -12.95 17.76 0.80
C ALA A 45 -13.21 18.36 2.20
N GLY A 46 -12.16 18.42 3.04
CA GLY A 46 -12.24 18.88 4.43
C GLY A 46 -12.24 17.79 5.51
N VAL A 47 -12.00 16.51 5.16
CA VAL A 47 -11.78 15.45 6.15
C VAL A 47 -10.34 15.50 6.65
N GLU A 48 -10.16 15.81 7.94
CA GLU A 48 -8.86 15.88 8.61
C GLU A 48 -8.28 14.48 8.92
N ARG A 49 -9.14 13.44 9.01
CA ARG A 49 -8.76 12.07 9.38
C ARG A 49 -9.59 11.03 8.62
N SER A 50 -8.95 10.02 8.08
CA SER A 50 -9.58 8.90 7.38
C SER A 50 -9.43 7.60 8.16
N ASN A 51 -10.44 6.72 8.08
CA ASN A 51 -10.38 5.37 8.64
C ASN A 51 -9.95 4.37 7.56
N GLY A 52 -8.93 3.55 7.85
CA GLY A 52 -8.48 2.47 6.97
C GLY A 52 -8.58 1.11 7.66
N LEU A 53 -8.73 0.05 6.86
CA LEU A 53 -8.66 -1.33 7.34
C LEU A 53 -7.26 -1.88 7.08
N PHE A 54 -6.65 -2.39 8.13
CA PHE A 54 -5.30 -2.93 8.08
C PHE A 54 -5.25 -4.33 8.69
N THR A 55 -4.19 -5.07 8.40
CA THR A 55 -3.87 -6.32 9.06
C THR A 55 -2.43 -6.31 9.53
N ALA A 56 -2.22 -6.39 10.84
CA ALA A 56 -0.91 -6.67 11.42
C ALA A 56 -0.67 -8.19 11.37
N TYR A 57 0.55 -8.61 11.04
CA TYR A 57 0.94 -10.01 11.01
C TYR A 57 2.39 -10.21 11.45
N GLY A 58 2.70 -11.42 11.91
CA GLY A 58 4.03 -11.77 12.44
C GLY A 58 4.18 -13.26 12.71
N GLU A 59 5.35 -13.66 13.19
CA GLU A 59 5.65 -15.07 13.51
C GLU A 59 4.96 -15.53 14.81
N SER A 60 4.64 -14.59 15.71
CA SER A 60 4.04 -14.87 17.01
C SER A 60 2.95 -13.87 17.39
N LEU A 61 2.17 -14.20 18.42
CA LEU A 61 1.17 -13.28 18.97
C LEU A 61 1.82 -12.08 19.66
N ASP A 62 2.89 -12.31 20.40
CA ASP A 62 3.64 -11.28 21.14
C ASP A 62 4.22 -10.21 20.21
N GLU A 63 4.73 -10.63 19.05
CA GLU A 63 5.21 -9.75 17.98
C GLU A 63 4.08 -8.88 17.41
N VAL A 64 2.93 -9.49 17.09
CA VAL A 64 1.78 -8.75 16.56
C VAL A 64 1.19 -7.78 17.60
N GLU A 65 1.11 -8.19 18.87
CA GLU A 65 0.65 -7.32 19.96
C GLU A 65 1.60 -6.14 20.17
N THR A 66 2.91 -6.39 20.20
CA THR A 66 3.93 -5.33 20.32
C THR A 66 3.85 -4.34 19.16
N LEU A 67 3.67 -4.84 17.94
CA LEU A 67 3.50 -3.98 16.76
C LEU A 67 2.23 -3.12 16.85
N LEU A 68 1.10 -3.70 17.31
CA LEU A 68 -0.15 -2.95 17.50
C LEU A 68 -0.03 -1.89 18.59
N ASP A 69 0.63 -2.19 19.70
CA ASP A 69 0.91 -1.21 20.77
C ASP A 69 1.74 -0.04 20.22
N ALA A 70 2.80 -0.33 19.45
CA ALA A 70 3.63 0.70 18.83
C ALA A 70 2.85 1.59 17.84
N ILE A 71 1.89 1.02 17.09
CA ILE A 71 1.01 1.77 16.18
C ILE A 71 0.08 2.68 16.99
N ALA A 72 -0.45 2.20 18.11
CA ALA A 72 -1.36 2.94 18.98
C ALA A 72 -0.68 4.10 19.72
N ASP A 73 0.60 3.97 20.05
CA ASP A 73 1.42 5.02 20.70
C ASP A 73 1.98 6.06 19.70
N SER A 74 1.84 5.86 18.38
CA SER A 74 2.35 6.78 17.36
C SER A 74 1.59 8.12 17.34
N GLU A 75 2.32 9.24 17.25
CA GLU A 75 1.72 10.57 17.09
C GLU A 75 1.04 10.78 15.72
N LEU A 76 1.34 9.91 14.75
CA LEU A 76 0.79 9.94 13.39
C LEU A 76 -0.57 9.24 13.28
N THR A 77 -0.96 8.46 14.30
CA THR A 77 -2.18 7.65 14.29
C THR A 77 -3.27 8.23 15.18
N GLY A 78 -4.46 7.65 15.10
CA GLY A 78 -5.63 8.01 15.88
C GLY A 78 -6.21 6.86 16.66
N GLU A 79 -7.53 6.80 16.70
CA GLU A 79 -8.18 5.67 17.35
C GLU A 79 -7.81 4.37 16.61
N VAL A 80 -7.25 3.42 17.36
CA VAL A 80 -7.02 2.05 16.90
C VAL A 80 -8.18 1.20 17.42
N LEU A 81 -8.94 0.61 16.49
CA LEU A 81 -10.04 -0.29 16.84
C LEU A 81 -9.71 -1.69 16.34
N GLU A 82 -9.26 -2.55 17.25
CA GLU A 82 -9.05 -3.96 16.96
C GLU A 82 -10.38 -4.68 16.68
N LEU A 83 -10.42 -5.46 15.60
CA LEU A 83 -11.57 -6.29 15.29
C LEU A 83 -11.43 -7.63 16.02
N GLN A 84 -12.16 -7.79 17.13
CA GLN A 84 -12.18 -9.05 17.89
C GLN A 84 -12.77 -10.23 17.09
N GLU A 85 -13.56 -9.95 16.04
CA GLU A 85 -14.09 -10.95 15.10
C GLU A 85 -13.41 -10.77 13.74
N ARG A 86 -12.65 -11.78 13.30
CA ARG A 86 -12.13 -11.86 11.92
C ARG A 86 -13.32 -11.75 10.96
N PHE A 87 -13.32 -10.75 10.08
CA PHE A 87 -14.46 -10.55 9.17
C PHE A 87 -14.52 -11.56 8.03
N ASP A 88 -13.57 -12.51 7.96
CA ASP A 88 -13.59 -13.55 6.95
C ASP A 88 -13.45 -14.97 7.52
N SER A 89 -14.58 -15.64 7.66
CA SER A 89 -14.66 -17.09 7.91
C SER A 89 -14.41 -17.93 6.64
N ARG A 90 -14.09 -17.30 5.50
CA ARG A 90 -13.88 -17.96 4.20
C ARG A 90 -12.58 -17.58 3.48
N GLY A 91 -11.81 -16.62 3.99
CA GLY A 91 -10.54 -16.15 3.43
C GLY A 91 -9.34 -16.84 4.09
N LYS A 92 -8.81 -17.87 3.43
CA LYS A 92 -7.47 -18.39 3.73
C LYS A 92 -6.46 -17.22 3.71
N HIS A 93 -5.73 -17.03 4.81
CA HIS A 93 -4.36 -16.49 4.86
C HIS A 93 -4.02 -15.49 3.75
N VAL A 94 -4.45 -14.23 3.89
CA VAL A 94 -3.93 -13.12 3.05
C VAL A 94 -2.67 -12.52 3.67
N ALA A 95 -2.50 -12.65 4.99
CA ALA A 95 -1.28 -12.26 5.69
C ALA A 95 -0.14 -13.25 5.43
N PRO A 96 1.10 -12.76 5.19
CA PRO A 96 2.30 -13.60 5.06
C PRO A 96 2.66 -14.43 6.30
N GLY A 97 2.30 -13.95 7.50
CA GLY A 97 2.65 -14.57 8.78
C GLY A 97 1.58 -15.54 9.34
N PRO A 98 2.00 -16.52 10.18
CA PRO A 98 1.08 -17.47 10.82
C PRO A 98 0.10 -16.81 11.80
N VAL A 99 0.45 -15.66 12.36
CA VAL A 99 -0.38 -14.85 13.24
C VAL A 99 -0.77 -13.57 12.53
N ALA A 100 -2.06 -13.21 12.59
CA ALA A 100 -2.58 -12.00 11.99
C ALA A 100 -3.82 -11.46 12.74
N ARG A 101 -3.90 -10.13 12.85
CA ARG A 101 -4.96 -9.34 13.50
C ARG A 101 -5.41 -8.21 12.57
N GLU A 102 -6.73 -8.11 12.38
CA GLU A 102 -7.34 -7.02 11.61
C GLU A 102 -7.69 -5.87 12.55
N PHE A 103 -7.46 -4.63 12.10
CA PHE A 103 -7.77 -3.44 12.89
C PHE A 103 -8.17 -2.27 11.97
N PHE A 104 -9.01 -1.38 12.51
CA PHE A 104 -9.23 -0.07 11.92
C PHE A 104 -8.29 0.95 12.55
N LEU A 105 -7.84 1.89 11.73
CA LEU A 105 -6.96 2.96 12.15
C LEU A 105 -7.40 4.27 11.53
N GLU A 106 -7.50 5.31 12.36
CA GLU A 106 -7.57 6.68 11.90
C GLU A 106 -6.18 7.24 11.58
N TYR A 107 -6.03 7.85 10.40
CA TYR A 107 -4.77 8.43 9.94
C TYR A 107 -5.02 9.72 9.13
N ASP A 108 -4.00 10.56 8.96
CA ASP A 108 -4.07 11.71 8.04
C ASP A 108 -3.88 11.21 6.59
N PRO A 109 -4.88 11.37 5.70
CA PRO A 109 -4.76 10.91 4.31
C PRO A 109 -3.66 11.62 3.51
N SER A 110 -3.16 12.76 3.99
CA SER A 110 -2.05 13.50 3.37
C SER A 110 -0.70 12.81 3.56
N ASP A 111 -0.59 11.90 4.53
CA ASP A 111 0.62 11.11 4.76
C ASP A 111 0.73 9.91 3.79
N MET A 112 -0.31 9.62 3.00
CA MET A 112 -0.33 8.50 2.05
C MET A 112 0.35 8.85 0.72
N MET A 113 1.05 7.87 0.12
CA MET A 113 1.62 8.02 -1.24
C MET A 113 0.64 7.71 -2.38
N CYS A 114 -0.55 7.16 -2.07
CA CYS A 114 -1.50 6.73 -3.09
C CYS A 114 -1.97 7.89 -4.01
N PRO A 115 -2.35 9.08 -3.50
CA PRO A 115 -2.76 10.19 -4.36
C PRO A 115 -1.65 10.69 -5.30
N GLU A 116 -0.41 10.70 -4.82
CA GLU A 116 0.79 11.19 -5.51
C GLU A 116 1.15 10.25 -6.66
N LEU A 117 1.15 8.96 -6.38
CA LEU A 117 1.31 7.91 -7.40
C LEU A 117 0.18 7.95 -8.43
N LEU A 118 -1.06 8.16 -7.99
CA LEU A 118 -2.23 8.25 -8.88
C LEU A 118 -2.15 9.46 -9.81
N LYS A 119 -1.72 10.63 -9.31
CA LYS A 119 -1.50 11.85 -10.13
C LYS A 119 -0.50 11.59 -11.27
N GLN A 120 0.47 10.71 -11.05
CA GLN A 120 1.48 10.33 -12.06
C GLN A 120 1.08 9.11 -12.91
N GLY A 121 -0.14 8.56 -12.72
CA GLY A 121 -0.68 7.48 -13.55
C GLY A 121 -0.43 6.06 -13.04
N PHE A 122 0.02 5.91 -11.80
CA PHE A 122 0.15 4.60 -11.14
C PHE A 122 -1.13 4.28 -10.36
N VAL A 123 -1.78 3.17 -10.72
CA VAL A 123 -3.02 2.71 -10.10
C VAL A 123 -2.74 1.48 -9.24
N HIS A 124 -3.13 1.54 -7.97
CA HIS A 124 -2.96 0.44 -7.03
C HIS A 124 -3.81 -0.79 -7.45
N SER A 125 -3.23 -2.00 -7.37
CA SER A 125 -3.83 -3.22 -7.92
C SER A 125 -3.99 -4.39 -6.94
N ALA A 126 -3.37 -4.32 -5.78
CA ALA A 126 -3.44 -5.30 -4.68
C ALA A 126 -3.19 -4.59 -3.35
N PRO A 127 -3.45 -5.16 -2.17
CA PRO A 127 -3.07 -4.57 -0.89
C PRO A 127 -1.57 -4.21 -0.82
N THR A 128 -1.24 -3.10 -0.14
CA THR A 128 0.15 -2.72 0.09
C THR A 128 0.71 -3.53 1.25
N GLN A 129 1.92 -4.06 1.08
CA GLN A 129 2.65 -4.75 2.14
C GLN A 129 3.71 -3.81 2.73
N ILE A 130 3.68 -3.58 4.04
CA ILE A 130 4.70 -2.78 4.75
C ILE A 130 5.46 -3.70 5.71
N GLU A 131 6.78 -3.77 5.56
CA GLU A 131 7.69 -4.58 6.39
C GLU A 131 9.07 -3.94 6.42
N ASN A 132 9.80 -4.07 7.53
CA ASN A 132 11.17 -3.59 7.67
C ASN A 132 11.35 -2.10 7.28
N GLY A 133 10.35 -1.26 7.60
CA GLY A 133 10.35 0.16 7.28
C GLY A 133 10.22 0.50 5.80
N ARG A 134 9.67 -0.41 4.99
CA ARG A 134 9.53 -0.26 3.54
C ARG A 134 8.17 -0.73 3.09
N GLU A 135 7.59 -0.06 2.10
CA GLU A 135 6.33 -0.47 1.50
C GLU A 135 6.55 -1.10 0.12
N ARG A 136 5.90 -2.23 -0.13
CA ARG A 136 5.86 -2.91 -1.40
C ARG A 136 4.47 -2.74 -2.03
N TRP A 137 4.45 -2.09 -3.18
CA TRP A 137 3.23 -1.74 -3.89
C TRP A 137 3.15 -2.47 -5.21
N GLU A 138 2.02 -3.12 -5.47
CA GLU A 138 1.68 -3.62 -6.80
C GLU A 138 0.81 -2.61 -7.54
N VAL A 139 1.37 -2.02 -8.59
CA VAL A 139 0.70 -0.96 -9.36
C VAL A 139 0.60 -1.30 -10.84
N TRP A 140 -0.39 -0.72 -11.48
CA TRP A 140 -0.53 -0.69 -12.93
C TRP A 140 -0.24 0.72 -13.44
N PHE A 141 0.60 0.84 -14.46
CA PHE A 141 0.93 2.11 -15.11
C PHE A 141 0.29 2.18 -16.49
N ALA A 142 -0.50 3.24 -16.70
CA ALA A 142 -1.33 3.44 -17.89
C ALA A 142 -0.60 4.06 -19.09
N GLY A 143 0.66 4.45 -18.94
CA GLY A 143 1.47 5.11 -19.98
C GLY A 143 2.54 4.21 -20.61
N ALA A 144 3.40 4.81 -21.43
CA ALA A 144 4.49 4.08 -22.07
C ALA A 144 5.59 3.71 -21.05
N ARG A 145 6.23 2.55 -21.23
CA ARG A 145 7.26 2.06 -20.29
C ARG A 145 8.39 3.07 -20.05
N GLU A 146 8.79 3.82 -21.08
CA GLU A 146 9.82 4.85 -20.99
C GLU A 146 9.44 6.05 -20.10
N GLU A 147 8.14 6.26 -19.85
CA GLU A 147 7.65 7.30 -18.96
C GLU A 147 7.71 6.90 -17.48
N ILE A 148 7.87 5.61 -17.15
CA ILE A 148 7.78 5.14 -15.76
C ILE A 148 8.83 5.82 -14.87
N GLN A 149 10.10 5.82 -15.30
CA GLN A 149 11.19 6.40 -14.52
C GLN A 149 11.00 7.91 -14.27
N PRO A 150 10.77 8.76 -15.30
CA PRO A 150 10.60 10.20 -15.07
C PRO A 150 9.36 10.53 -14.22
N ARG A 151 8.31 9.70 -14.27
CA ARG A 151 7.12 9.83 -13.41
C ARG A 151 7.46 9.53 -11.95
N ILE A 152 8.22 8.47 -11.68
CA ILE A 152 8.70 8.14 -10.33
C ILE A 152 9.62 9.24 -9.79
N GLU A 153 10.55 9.75 -10.62
CA GLU A 153 11.43 10.86 -10.24
C GLU A 153 10.62 12.10 -9.82
N THR A 154 9.55 12.42 -10.58
CA THR A 154 8.65 13.52 -10.22
C THR A 154 8.02 13.32 -8.83
N VAL A 155 7.54 12.11 -8.52
CA VAL A 155 6.99 11.81 -7.18
C VAL A 155 8.06 12.01 -6.10
N MET A 156 9.27 11.47 -6.30
CA MET A 156 10.36 11.60 -5.34
C MET A 156 10.75 13.06 -5.08
N ASP A 157 10.82 13.88 -6.13
CA ASP A 157 11.11 15.32 -6.02
C ASP A 157 10.01 16.09 -5.26
N GLU A 158 8.73 15.73 -5.45
CA GLU A 158 7.60 16.43 -4.83
C GLU A 158 7.38 16.03 -3.36
N THR A 159 7.66 14.78 -3.00
CA THR A 159 7.31 14.23 -1.67
C THR A 159 8.52 13.98 -0.76
N GLY A 160 9.73 13.96 -1.31
CA GLY A 160 10.93 13.52 -0.59
C GLY A 160 10.97 12.00 -0.35
N ALA A 161 10.13 11.23 -1.03
CA ALA A 161 10.14 9.77 -0.96
C ALA A 161 11.37 9.16 -1.66
N GLU A 162 11.73 7.95 -1.25
CA GLU A 162 12.64 7.09 -1.99
C GLU A 162 11.84 5.95 -2.64
N ILE A 163 11.83 5.87 -3.97
CA ILE A 163 11.07 4.86 -4.70
C ILE A 163 12.01 4.08 -5.63
N ARG A 164 11.92 2.75 -5.56
CA ARG A 164 12.68 1.83 -6.42
C ARG A 164 11.72 0.91 -7.16
N VAL A 165 11.98 0.69 -8.45
CA VAL A 165 11.26 -0.35 -9.21
C VAL A 165 11.86 -1.71 -8.87
N ALA A 166 11.14 -2.51 -8.08
CA ALA A 166 11.58 -3.84 -7.68
C ALA A 166 11.36 -4.87 -8.79
N SER A 167 10.26 -4.76 -9.54
CA SER A 167 10.00 -5.64 -10.68
C SER A 167 9.13 -4.96 -11.74
N ILE A 168 9.25 -5.41 -12.99
CA ILE A 168 8.36 -5.02 -14.07
C ILE A 168 7.85 -6.25 -14.78
N SER A 169 6.53 -6.45 -14.77
CA SER A 169 5.83 -7.49 -15.52
C SER A 169 5.13 -6.84 -16.72
N THR A 170 5.65 -7.08 -17.92
CA THR A 170 4.96 -6.71 -19.16
C THR A 170 3.90 -7.77 -19.45
N SER A 171 2.63 -7.38 -19.52
CA SER A 171 1.65 -8.23 -20.18
C SER A 171 1.93 -8.20 -21.68
N GLU A 172 2.62 -9.21 -22.21
CA GLU A 172 2.57 -9.45 -23.66
C GLU A 172 1.10 -9.70 -24.00
N GLY A 173 0.55 -8.84 -24.88
CA GLY A 173 -0.82 -8.97 -25.35
C GLY A 173 -1.01 -10.36 -25.94
N ALA A 174 -2.10 -11.03 -25.54
CA ALA A 174 -2.50 -12.28 -26.14
C ALA A 174 -2.52 -12.14 -27.67
N GLU A 175 -1.69 -12.91 -28.36
CA GLU A 175 -1.71 -13.02 -29.81
C GLU A 175 -3.13 -13.43 -30.23
N PRO A 176 -3.79 -12.74 -31.17
CA PRO A 176 -5.06 -13.21 -31.69
C PRO A 176 -4.79 -14.50 -32.47
N GLU A 177 -5.32 -15.62 -31.97
CA GLU A 177 -5.33 -16.89 -32.69
C GLU A 177 -5.91 -16.66 -34.10
N ARG A 178 -5.11 -16.99 -35.13
CA ARG A 178 -5.50 -16.89 -36.54
C ARG A 178 -6.27 -18.11 -37.03
#